data_AF-A0A2V8Q3G4-F1
#
_entry.id   AF-A0A2V8Q3G4-F1
#
_cell.length_a   1.000
_cell.length_b   1.000
_cell.length_c   1.000
_cell.angle_alpha   90.00
_cell.angle_beta   90.00
_cell.angle_gamma   90.00
#
_symmetry.space_group_name_H-M   'P 1'
#
loop_
_entity.id
_entity.type
_entity.pdbx_description
1 polymer ?
#
loop_
_entity_poly.entity_id
_entity_poly.type
_entity_poly.pdbx_seq_one_letter_code
_entity_poly.pdbx_strand_id
1 'polypeptide(L)'
;PQYYPIKKGYYQHITFNDDAMIGVMRLLRDVAQHKPDYAFVDEARSTQADKSVARGIECILKTQIVVRGKRTVWCAQHDEVTLAPAAARAYEHVSLSGQESVAIVEFLMGIEHPDARVVEAIESAVKWFQSAQVNGVRWVETTSTPVDHVVVGDGNAPPLWARFYEIETNRAIFSGRDSVIKYSVAEIESERRNGYRWYTDKPAQLLNRDYPAWVKRVAPAKTALN
;
A
#
# COMPACT_ATOMS: atom_id res chain seq x y z
N PRO A 1 -7.49 5.14 12.71
CA PRO A 1 -8.87 4.84 12.24
C PRO A 1 -9.16 5.62 10.94
N GLN A 2 -10.15 5.17 10.17
CA GLN A 2 -10.64 5.91 8.99
C GLN A 2 -11.51 7.10 9.39
N TYR A 3 -12.27 6.98 10.48
CA TYR A 3 -13.12 8.05 11.01
C TYR A 3 -12.81 8.34 12.48
N TYR A 4 -12.84 9.62 12.84
CA TYR A 4 -12.75 10.09 14.22
C TYR A 4 -13.76 11.23 14.47
N PRO A 5 -14.59 11.20 15.55
CA PRO A 5 -14.70 10.15 16.57
C PRO A 5 -15.04 8.75 16.00
N ILE A 6 -14.69 7.69 16.73
CA ILE A 6 -14.72 6.32 16.22
C ILE A 6 -16.14 5.92 15.79
N LYS A 7 -16.26 5.44 14.55
CA LYS A 7 -17.44 4.74 14.04
C LYS A 7 -17.19 3.23 14.07
N LYS A 8 -18.14 2.45 14.59
CA LYS A 8 -18.02 0.99 14.68
C LYS A 8 -17.96 0.33 13.29
N GLY A 9 -17.27 -0.80 13.22
CA GLY A 9 -17.03 -1.57 11.99
C GLY A 9 -15.66 -1.25 11.41
N TYR A 10 -15.44 -1.52 10.12
CA TYR A 10 -14.10 -1.37 9.52
C TYR A 10 -13.50 0.04 9.63
N TYR A 11 -14.32 1.07 9.90
CA TYR A 11 -13.88 2.46 10.07
C TYR A 11 -12.93 2.68 11.25
N GLN A 12 -12.93 1.77 12.23
CA GLN A 12 -12.07 1.88 13.41
C GLN A 12 -10.64 1.33 13.15
N HIS A 13 -10.47 0.50 12.12
CA HIS A 13 -9.22 -0.15 11.78
C HIS A 13 -8.09 0.84 11.46
N ILE A 14 -6.85 0.36 11.59
CA ILE A 14 -5.68 1.01 10.99
C ILE A 14 -5.91 1.02 9.49
N THR A 15 -6.04 2.21 8.90
CA THR A 15 -6.52 2.37 7.53
C THR A 15 -5.44 2.94 6.64
N PHE A 16 -4.80 2.08 5.84
CA PHE A 16 -3.90 2.49 4.78
C PHE A 16 -4.64 2.84 3.49
N ASN A 17 -5.85 2.30 3.31
CA ASN A 17 -6.71 2.54 2.16
C ASN A 17 -6.85 4.02 1.80
N ASP A 18 -6.76 4.29 0.49
CA ASP A 18 -6.80 5.63 -0.12
C ASP A 18 -5.75 6.57 0.48
N ASP A 19 -4.59 6.00 0.82
CA ASP A 19 -3.46 6.66 1.48
C ASP A 19 -3.83 7.38 2.80
N ALA A 20 -4.94 7.04 3.46
CA ALA A 20 -5.50 7.82 4.57
C ALA A 20 -4.49 8.03 5.72
N MET A 21 -3.96 6.93 6.28
CA MET A 21 -2.93 7.01 7.32
C MET A 21 -1.64 7.64 6.81
N ILE A 22 -1.20 7.29 5.60
CA ILE A 22 0.07 7.77 5.06
C ILE A 22 0.04 9.27 4.76
N GLY A 23 -1.06 9.80 4.25
CA GLY A 23 -1.26 11.24 4.06
C GLY A 23 -1.17 12.02 5.36
N VAL A 24 -1.83 11.53 6.42
CA VAL A 24 -1.72 12.12 7.77
C VAL A 24 -0.28 12.04 8.28
N MET A 25 0.39 10.90 8.12
CA MET A 25 1.78 10.77 8.56
C MET A 25 2.75 11.67 7.80
N ARG A 26 2.54 11.91 6.50
CA ARG A 26 3.31 12.87 5.71
C ARG A 26 3.12 14.29 6.25
N LEU A 27 1.88 14.70 6.50
CA LEU A 27 1.57 15.99 7.13
C LEU A 27 2.26 16.15 8.48
N LEU A 28 2.13 15.15 9.37
CA LEU A 28 2.73 15.22 10.71
C LEU A 28 4.26 15.24 10.65
N ARG A 29 4.88 14.53 9.70
CA ARG A 29 6.33 14.60 9.48
C ARG A 29 6.77 15.99 9.03
N ASP A 30 6.03 16.59 8.12
CA ASP A 30 6.34 17.92 7.60
C ASP A 30 6.21 19.01 8.69
N VAL A 31 5.22 18.87 9.57
CA VAL A 31 5.07 19.69 10.78
C VAL A 31 6.25 19.47 11.74
N ALA A 32 6.59 18.21 12.05
CA ALA A 32 7.71 17.88 12.94
C ALA A 32 9.05 18.42 12.44
N GLN A 33 9.25 18.46 11.12
CA GLN A 33 10.46 18.97 10.48
C GLN A 33 10.47 20.50 10.32
N HIS A 34 9.45 21.21 10.82
CA HIS A 34 9.32 22.66 10.67
C HIS A 34 9.51 23.12 9.21
N LYS A 35 8.94 22.39 8.25
CA LYS A 35 8.99 22.82 6.85
C LYS A 35 8.37 24.22 6.71
N PRO A 36 8.82 25.05 5.74
CA PRO A 36 8.41 26.45 5.64
C PRO A 36 6.90 26.68 5.71
N ASP A 37 6.10 25.84 5.05
CA ASP A 37 4.64 25.94 5.04
C ASP A 37 3.98 25.70 6.42
N TYR A 38 4.70 25.09 7.36
CA TYR A 38 4.24 24.75 8.71
C TYR A 38 4.98 25.51 9.81
N ALA A 39 5.76 26.54 9.47
CA ALA A 39 6.52 27.35 10.42
C ALA A 39 5.65 28.08 11.48
N PHE A 40 4.33 28.12 11.27
CA PHE A 40 3.35 28.68 12.21
C PHE A 40 2.97 27.73 13.35
N VAL A 41 3.35 26.44 13.28
CA VAL A 41 3.04 25.45 14.32
C VAL A 41 4.03 25.59 15.47
N ASP A 42 3.51 25.65 16.70
CA ASP A 42 4.36 25.76 17.89
C ASP A 42 5.15 24.47 18.19
N GLU A 43 6.23 24.63 18.94
CA GLU A 43 7.15 23.55 19.29
C GLU A 43 6.46 22.38 20.02
N ALA A 44 5.45 22.67 20.86
CA ALA A 44 4.73 21.64 21.59
C ALA A 44 3.96 20.72 20.63
N ARG A 45 3.28 21.29 19.62
CA ARG A 45 2.59 20.52 18.57
C ARG A 45 3.57 19.85 17.61
N SER A 46 4.68 20.49 17.25
CA SER A 46 5.74 19.86 16.43
C SER A 46 6.34 18.64 17.11
N THR A 47 6.68 18.74 18.39
CA THR A 47 7.15 17.61 19.21
C THR A 47 6.10 16.49 19.31
N GLN A 48 4.81 16.83 19.41
CA GLN A 48 3.75 15.82 19.42
C GLN A 48 3.58 15.13 18.06
N ALA A 49 3.76 15.87 16.97
CA ALA A 49 3.73 15.33 15.62
C ALA A 49 4.88 14.33 15.41
N ASP A 50 6.10 14.66 15.84
CA ASP A 50 7.26 13.77 15.77
C ASP A 50 7.02 12.45 16.50
N LYS A 51 6.58 12.51 17.76
CA LYS A 51 6.21 11.32 18.54
C LYS A 51 5.11 10.49 17.88
N SER A 52 4.15 11.15 17.21
CA SER A 52 3.06 10.47 16.51
C SER A 52 3.56 9.77 15.24
N VAL A 53 4.48 10.39 14.50
CA VAL A 53 5.14 9.79 13.33
C VAL A 53 5.95 8.56 13.74
N ALA A 54 6.75 8.66 14.82
CA ALA A 54 7.52 7.53 15.34
C ALA A 54 6.61 6.33 15.69
N ARG A 55 5.49 6.58 16.39
CA ARG A 55 4.50 5.54 16.70
C ARG A 55 3.82 4.97 15.44
N GLY A 56 3.56 5.80 14.44
CA GLY A 56 3.02 5.38 13.15
C GLY A 56 3.99 4.47 12.39
N ILE A 57 5.29 4.78 12.41
CA ILE A 57 6.33 3.92 11.82
C ILE A 57 6.34 2.55 12.51
N GLU A 58 6.34 2.51 13.85
CA GLU A 58 6.25 1.23 14.58
C GLU A 58 4.98 0.45 14.25
N CYS A 59 3.85 1.13 14.06
CA CYS A 59 2.60 0.51 13.61
C CYS A 59 2.73 -0.10 12.21
N ILE A 60 3.33 0.62 11.26
CA ILE A 60 3.60 0.13 9.91
C ILE A 60 4.48 -1.13 9.97
N LEU A 61 5.59 -1.10 10.72
CA LEU A 61 6.50 -2.23 10.79
C LEU A 61 5.84 -3.47 11.42
N LYS A 62 4.99 -3.29 12.43
CA LYS A 62 4.28 -4.40 13.09
C LYS A 62 3.10 -4.97 12.29
N THR A 63 2.56 -4.20 11.34
CA THR A 63 1.46 -4.63 10.47
C THR A 63 1.94 -5.26 9.17
N GLN A 64 3.24 -5.24 8.86
CA GLN A 64 3.74 -5.87 7.64
C GLN A 64 3.49 -7.38 7.68
N ILE A 65 2.83 -7.89 6.63
CA ILE A 65 2.35 -9.27 6.59
C ILE A 65 3.53 -10.21 6.32
N VAL A 66 3.64 -11.24 7.15
CA VAL A 66 4.67 -12.28 7.03
C VAL A 66 4.03 -13.55 6.49
N VAL A 67 4.51 -14.01 5.34
CA VAL A 67 4.09 -15.26 4.70
C VAL A 67 5.27 -16.22 4.73
N ARG A 68 5.11 -17.37 5.40
CA ARG A 68 6.15 -18.41 5.51
C ARG A 68 7.52 -17.87 5.94
N GLY A 69 7.51 -17.02 6.96
CA GLY A 69 8.72 -16.40 7.52
C GLY A 69 9.30 -15.25 6.69
N LYS A 70 8.68 -14.86 5.57
CA LYS A 70 9.13 -13.75 4.72
C LYS A 70 8.17 -12.57 4.84
N ARG A 71 8.70 -11.39 5.13
CA ARG A 71 7.94 -10.14 5.04
C ARG A 71 7.51 -9.88 3.60
N THR A 72 6.31 -9.34 3.45
CA THR A 72 5.71 -9.03 2.16
C THR A 72 5.35 -7.53 2.12
N VAL A 73 4.08 -7.22 2.02
CA VAL A 73 3.51 -5.87 2.03
C VAL A 73 2.42 -5.77 3.11
N TRP A 74 1.47 -4.84 2.96
CA TRP A 74 0.39 -4.59 3.92
C TRP A 74 -0.97 -4.87 3.30
N CYS A 75 -1.97 -5.09 4.14
CA CYS A 75 -3.37 -5.02 3.74
C CYS A 75 -3.80 -3.56 3.65
N ALA A 76 -4.91 -3.29 2.96
CA ALA A 76 -5.49 -1.95 2.92
C ALA A 76 -5.99 -1.51 4.31
N GLN A 77 -6.35 -2.46 5.18
CA GLN A 77 -6.74 -2.23 6.57
C GLN A 77 -6.15 -3.30 7.49
N HIS A 78 -5.85 -2.91 8.72
CA HIS A 78 -5.42 -3.80 9.79
C HIS A 78 -6.23 -3.56 11.07
N ASP A 79 -6.52 -4.62 11.79
CA ASP A 79 -7.19 -4.53 13.09
C ASP A 79 -6.33 -3.73 14.08
N GLU A 80 -6.95 -2.78 14.77
CA GLU A 80 -6.25 -1.80 15.62
C GLU A 80 -5.72 -2.37 16.94
N VAL A 81 -6.13 -3.58 17.31
CA VAL A 81 -5.70 -4.26 18.55
C VAL A 81 -4.68 -5.34 18.24
N THR A 82 -5.01 -6.24 17.32
CA THR A 82 -4.21 -7.41 16.96
C THR A 82 -3.16 -7.12 15.89
N LEU A 83 -3.32 -6.02 15.14
CA LEU A 83 -2.47 -5.65 13.99
C LEU A 83 -2.57 -6.60 12.80
N ALA A 84 -3.42 -7.63 12.88
CA ALA A 84 -3.69 -8.56 11.80
C ALA A 84 -4.36 -7.83 10.62
N PRO A 85 -4.15 -8.29 9.38
CA PRO A 85 -4.88 -7.75 8.23
C PRO A 85 -6.38 -7.98 8.41
N ALA A 86 -7.18 -6.96 8.08
CA ALA A 86 -8.62 -6.95 8.27
C ALA A 86 -9.33 -6.59 6.97
N ALA A 87 -10.55 -7.12 6.78
CA ALA A 87 -11.41 -6.78 5.66
C ALA A 87 -12.08 -5.41 5.88
N ALA A 88 -12.62 -4.83 4.81
CA ALA A 88 -13.42 -3.62 4.87
C ALA A 88 -14.82 -3.82 4.27
N ARG A 89 -15.07 -3.29 3.07
CA ARG A 89 -16.35 -3.49 2.37
C ARG A 89 -16.46 -4.92 1.86
N ALA A 90 -17.67 -5.31 1.42
CA ALA A 90 -17.99 -6.66 0.92
C ALA A 90 -17.00 -7.22 -0.12
N TYR A 91 -16.38 -6.35 -0.91
CA TYR A 91 -15.44 -6.67 -1.99
C TYR A 91 -13.97 -6.34 -1.64
N GLU A 92 -13.67 -6.00 -0.38
CA GLU A 92 -12.34 -5.64 0.12
C GLU A 92 -11.92 -6.63 1.21
N HIS A 93 -11.39 -7.76 0.75
CA HIS A 93 -11.02 -8.90 1.58
C HIS A 93 -9.69 -8.68 2.31
N VAL A 94 -9.48 -9.47 3.37
CA VAL A 94 -8.16 -9.67 4.00
C VAL A 94 -7.17 -10.13 2.92
N SER A 95 -6.21 -9.27 2.56
CA SER A 95 -5.37 -9.47 1.37
C SER A 95 -4.05 -8.70 1.47
N LEU A 96 -3.11 -9.02 0.58
CA LEU A 96 -1.95 -8.17 0.29
C LEU A 96 -2.39 -7.09 -0.70
N SER A 97 -2.19 -5.82 -0.35
CA SER A 97 -2.61 -4.69 -1.18
C SER A 97 -1.51 -4.26 -2.14
N GLY A 98 -1.75 -4.43 -3.44
CA GLY A 98 -0.82 -3.96 -4.48
C GLY A 98 -0.85 -2.44 -4.69
N GLN A 99 -1.95 -1.78 -4.29
CA GLN A 99 -2.09 -0.33 -4.45
C GLN A 99 -1.61 0.44 -3.23
N GLU A 100 -2.17 0.15 -2.06
CA GLU A 100 -1.96 0.98 -0.86
C GLU A 100 -0.53 0.82 -0.30
N SER A 101 0.09 -0.34 -0.53
CA SER A 101 1.46 -0.61 -0.08
C SER A 101 2.52 0.27 -0.74
N VAL A 102 2.25 0.85 -1.91
CA VAL A 102 3.19 1.75 -2.59
C VAL A 102 3.48 2.98 -1.74
N ALA A 103 2.43 3.65 -1.25
CA ALA A 103 2.60 4.88 -0.46
C ALA A 103 3.26 4.61 0.90
N ILE A 104 3.05 3.43 1.47
CA ILE A 104 3.74 2.99 2.69
C ILE A 104 5.25 2.88 2.42
N VAL A 105 5.65 2.19 1.34
CA VAL A 105 7.06 2.04 0.97
C VAL A 105 7.69 3.41 0.68
N GLU A 106 7.04 4.26 -0.10
CA GLU A 106 7.51 5.62 -0.38
C GLU A 106 7.67 6.45 0.90
N PHE A 107 6.73 6.32 1.84
CA PHE A 107 6.80 7.03 3.11
C PHE A 107 8.03 6.59 3.93
N LEU A 108 8.25 5.27 4.06
CA LEU A 108 9.40 4.69 4.74
C LEU A 108 10.72 5.05 4.05
N MET A 109 10.76 5.05 2.72
CA MET A 109 11.92 5.50 1.95
C MET A 109 12.24 6.98 2.13
N GLY A 110 11.27 7.78 2.60
CA GLY A 110 11.49 9.18 2.97
C GLY A 110 12.18 9.38 4.33
N ILE A 111 12.43 8.32 5.10
CA ILE A 111 13.19 8.40 6.35
C ILE A 111 14.67 8.65 6.00
N GLU A 112 15.26 9.69 6.59
CA GLU A 112 16.62 10.14 6.26
C GLU A 112 17.67 9.09 6.64
N HIS A 113 17.61 8.60 7.87
CA HIS A 113 18.47 7.54 8.41
C HIS A 113 17.62 6.34 8.84
N PRO A 114 17.17 5.49 7.91
CA PRO A 114 16.34 4.33 8.24
C PRO A 114 17.15 3.29 9.01
N ASP A 115 16.56 2.72 10.06
CA ASP A 115 17.16 1.59 10.79
C ASP A 115 17.06 0.28 9.98
N ALA A 116 17.70 -0.78 10.48
CA ALA A 116 17.70 -2.09 9.81
C ALA A 116 16.29 -2.67 9.61
N ARG A 117 15.34 -2.40 10.51
CA ARG A 117 13.95 -2.91 10.42
C ARG A 117 13.21 -2.21 9.29
N VAL A 118 13.39 -0.89 9.15
CA VAL A 118 12.81 -0.10 8.05
C VAL A 118 13.41 -0.52 6.71
N VAL A 119 14.73 -0.70 6.64
CA VAL A 119 15.42 -1.19 5.43
C VAL A 119 14.87 -2.55 5.02
N GLU A 120 14.78 -3.50 5.95
CA GLU A 120 14.25 -4.84 5.68
C GLU A 120 12.78 -4.80 5.21
N ALA A 121 11.96 -3.94 5.81
CA ALA A 121 10.56 -3.76 5.44
C ALA A 121 10.42 -3.26 3.99
N ILE A 122 11.20 -2.24 3.60
CA ILE A 122 11.22 -1.68 2.24
C ILE A 122 11.68 -2.74 1.23
N GLU A 123 12.81 -3.40 1.49
CA GLU A 123 13.37 -4.37 0.54
C GLU A 123 12.48 -5.59 0.35
N SER A 124 11.83 -6.04 1.42
CA SER A 124 10.89 -7.16 1.35
C SER A 124 9.64 -6.80 0.54
N ALA A 125 9.11 -5.59 0.72
CA ALA A 125 8.00 -5.08 -0.09
C ALA A 125 8.38 -4.93 -1.56
N VAL A 126 9.58 -4.42 -1.87
CA VAL A 126 10.09 -4.30 -3.24
C VAL A 126 10.23 -5.67 -3.90
N LYS A 127 10.80 -6.67 -3.21
CA LYS A 127 10.88 -8.05 -3.69
C LYS A 127 9.49 -8.63 -3.96
N TRP A 128 8.53 -8.34 -3.08
CA TRP A 128 7.15 -8.75 -3.28
C TRP A 128 6.55 -8.11 -4.55
N PHE A 129 6.69 -6.79 -4.73
CA PHE A 129 6.20 -6.09 -5.93
C PHE A 129 6.82 -6.65 -7.22
N GLN A 130 8.11 -6.99 -7.22
CA GLN A 130 8.75 -7.65 -8.36
C GLN A 130 8.10 -9.01 -8.68
N SER A 131 7.79 -9.80 -7.64
CA SER A 131 7.16 -11.12 -7.81
C SER A 131 5.67 -11.09 -8.15
N ALA A 132 4.97 -10.00 -7.81
CA ALA A 132 3.52 -9.87 -7.93
C ALA A 132 3.05 -9.32 -9.28
N GLN A 133 3.97 -9.04 -10.21
CA GLN A 133 3.65 -8.48 -11.52
C GLN A 133 2.64 -9.34 -12.30
N VAL A 134 1.64 -8.67 -12.86
CA VAL A 134 0.74 -9.20 -13.88
C VAL A 134 1.27 -8.72 -15.24
N ASN A 135 1.94 -9.61 -15.94
CA ASN A 135 2.61 -9.33 -17.21
C ASN A 135 1.76 -9.76 -18.42
N GLY A 136 2.06 -9.18 -19.58
CA GLY A 136 1.49 -9.63 -20.85
C GLY A 136 0.01 -9.29 -21.06
N VAL A 137 -0.53 -8.35 -20.27
CA VAL A 137 -1.93 -7.95 -20.35
C VAL A 137 -2.10 -6.44 -20.20
N ARG A 138 -3.19 -5.91 -20.77
CA ARG A 138 -3.71 -4.58 -20.44
C ARG A 138 -5.09 -4.71 -19.82
N TRP A 139 -5.40 -3.79 -18.91
CA TRP A 139 -6.76 -3.57 -18.43
C TRP A 139 -7.28 -2.30 -19.10
N VAL A 140 -8.28 -2.45 -19.99
CA VAL A 140 -8.73 -1.39 -20.90
C VAL A 140 -10.24 -1.21 -20.82
N GLU A 141 -10.68 0.04 -21.02
CA GLU A 141 -12.08 0.34 -21.27
C GLU A 141 -12.42 0.01 -22.73
N THR A 142 -13.52 -0.71 -22.96
CA THR A 142 -14.02 -1.01 -24.31
C THR A 142 -14.64 0.23 -24.94
N THR A 143 -14.67 0.28 -26.27
CA THR A 143 -15.40 1.32 -27.02
C THR A 143 -16.90 1.04 -27.17
N SER A 144 -17.43 -0.01 -26.53
CA SER A 144 -18.84 -0.41 -26.63
C SER A 144 -19.75 0.47 -25.75
N THR A 145 -21.07 0.42 -25.99
CA THR A 145 -22.08 1.08 -25.14
C THR A 145 -23.07 0.04 -24.61
N PRO A 146 -23.17 -0.16 -23.28
CA PRO A 146 -22.38 0.50 -22.24
C PRO A 146 -20.90 0.09 -22.29
N VAL A 147 -20.03 0.97 -21.78
CA VAL A 147 -18.59 0.66 -21.66
C VAL A 147 -18.37 -0.48 -20.65
N ASP A 148 -17.30 -1.25 -20.86
CA ASP A 148 -16.85 -2.28 -19.93
C ASP A 148 -15.33 -2.23 -19.77
N HIS A 149 -14.81 -2.74 -18.66
CA HIS A 149 -13.39 -2.86 -18.38
C HIS A 149 -12.96 -4.30 -18.54
N VAL A 150 -12.11 -4.58 -19.51
CA VAL A 150 -11.68 -5.94 -19.86
C VAL A 150 -10.17 -6.10 -19.79
N VAL A 151 -9.74 -7.32 -19.54
CA VAL A 151 -8.32 -7.69 -19.61
C VAL A 151 -8.05 -8.27 -21.00
N VAL A 152 -7.12 -7.68 -21.74
CA VAL A 152 -6.71 -8.12 -23.06
C VAL A 152 -5.24 -8.53 -23.05
N GLY A 153 -4.88 -9.55 -23.82
CA GLY A 153 -3.49 -9.96 -23.97
C GLY A 153 -2.68 -8.94 -24.79
N ASP A 154 -1.53 -8.55 -24.27
CA ASP A 154 -0.52 -7.73 -24.96
C ASP A 154 0.86 -8.05 -24.38
N GLY A 155 1.66 -8.84 -25.12
CA GLY A 155 3.00 -9.24 -24.69
C GLY A 155 3.99 -8.10 -24.53
N ASN A 156 3.69 -6.92 -25.08
CA ASN A 156 4.51 -5.71 -24.97
C ASN A 156 3.98 -4.73 -23.90
N ALA A 157 2.90 -5.08 -23.20
CA ALA A 157 2.37 -4.23 -22.15
C ALA A 157 3.35 -4.13 -20.97
N PRO A 158 3.50 -2.93 -20.37
CA PRO A 158 4.20 -2.80 -19.10
C PRO A 158 3.46 -3.60 -18.00
N PRO A 159 4.17 -4.05 -16.94
CA PRO A 159 3.57 -4.80 -15.86
C PRO A 159 2.45 -4.02 -15.19
N LEU A 160 1.37 -4.72 -14.84
CA LEU A 160 0.34 -4.26 -13.93
C LEU A 160 0.45 -4.99 -12.59
N TRP A 161 -0.28 -4.50 -11.60
CA TRP A 161 -0.51 -5.19 -10.34
C TRP A 161 -2.00 -5.20 -10.06
N ALA A 162 -2.51 -6.31 -9.54
CA ALA A 162 -3.85 -6.34 -8.99
C ALA A 162 -3.92 -5.46 -7.73
N ARG A 163 -5.11 -4.94 -7.43
CA ARG A 163 -5.30 -4.18 -6.18
C ARG A 163 -5.16 -5.07 -4.96
N PHE A 164 -5.59 -6.33 -5.06
CA PHE A 164 -5.57 -7.31 -3.98
C PHE A 164 -4.98 -8.64 -4.42
N TYR A 165 -4.20 -9.25 -3.53
CA TYR A 165 -3.66 -10.59 -3.69
C TYR A 165 -4.00 -11.46 -2.47
N GLU A 166 -4.34 -12.71 -2.72
CA GLU A 166 -4.55 -13.73 -1.69
C GLU A 166 -3.25 -13.96 -0.90
N ILE A 167 -3.36 -13.90 0.42
CA ILE A 167 -2.25 -14.23 1.34
C ILE A 167 -1.90 -15.71 1.15
N GLU A 168 -0.63 -16.08 1.35
CA GLU A 168 -0.04 -17.41 1.07
C GLU A 168 0.23 -17.74 -0.41
N THR A 169 -0.75 -17.57 -1.30
CA THR A 169 -0.60 -17.98 -2.71
C THR A 169 -0.06 -16.88 -3.61
N ASN A 170 -0.19 -15.63 -3.18
CA ASN A 170 0.14 -14.44 -3.96
C ASN A 170 -0.63 -14.34 -5.29
N ARG A 171 -1.83 -14.93 -5.35
CA ARG A 171 -2.69 -14.89 -6.53
C ARG A 171 -3.54 -13.62 -6.50
N ALA A 172 -3.65 -12.91 -7.63
CA ALA A 172 -4.56 -11.79 -7.78
C ALA A 172 -6.00 -12.22 -7.50
N ILE A 173 -6.73 -11.43 -6.71
CA ILE A 173 -8.13 -11.69 -6.37
C ILE A 173 -9.02 -10.51 -6.72
N PHE A 174 -10.27 -10.83 -7.05
CA PHE A 174 -11.34 -9.90 -7.39
C PHE A 174 -12.58 -10.27 -6.59
N SER A 175 -13.48 -9.33 -6.34
CA SER A 175 -14.73 -9.66 -5.66
C SER A 175 -15.84 -8.67 -5.96
N GLY A 176 -17.06 -9.18 -5.98
CA GLY A 176 -18.28 -8.42 -6.16
C GLY A 176 -18.95 -8.05 -4.85
N ARG A 177 -20.17 -7.52 -4.97
CA ARG A 177 -21.06 -7.30 -3.82
C ARG A 177 -21.53 -8.59 -3.16
N ASP A 178 -21.35 -9.73 -3.83
CA ASP A 178 -21.62 -11.07 -3.31
C ASP A 178 -20.57 -11.57 -2.31
N SER A 179 -19.47 -10.82 -2.11
CA SER A 179 -18.35 -11.18 -1.24
C SER A 179 -17.63 -12.48 -1.61
N VAL A 180 -17.82 -12.98 -2.82
CA VAL A 180 -17.12 -14.18 -3.29
C VAL A 180 -15.79 -13.78 -3.90
N ILE A 181 -14.71 -14.43 -3.48
CA ILE A 181 -13.40 -14.29 -4.11
C ILE A 181 -13.44 -14.94 -5.49
N LYS A 182 -13.07 -14.17 -6.51
CA LYS A 182 -12.89 -14.58 -7.89
C LYS A 182 -11.44 -14.38 -8.30
N TYR A 183 -11.03 -15.01 -9.39
CA TYR A 183 -9.64 -14.96 -9.85
C TYR A 183 -9.50 -14.37 -11.26
N SER A 184 -10.59 -13.89 -11.83
CA SER A 184 -10.64 -13.01 -12.99
C SER A 184 -11.63 -11.89 -12.76
N VAL A 185 -11.26 -10.67 -13.14
CA VAL A 185 -12.16 -9.51 -13.10
C VAL A 185 -13.38 -9.71 -14.02
N ALA A 186 -13.31 -10.60 -15.02
CA ALA A 186 -14.47 -10.92 -15.85
C ALA A 186 -15.59 -11.67 -15.09
N GLU A 187 -15.27 -12.28 -13.93
CA GLU A 187 -16.21 -13.08 -13.13
C GLU A 187 -17.06 -12.26 -12.15
N ILE A 188 -16.74 -10.96 -11.94
CA ILE A 188 -17.52 -10.08 -11.07
C ILE A 188 -18.57 -9.30 -11.88
N GLU A 189 -19.58 -8.76 -11.22
CA GLU A 189 -20.64 -7.99 -11.87
C GLU A 189 -20.12 -6.70 -12.53
N SER A 190 -20.76 -6.29 -13.64
CA SER A 190 -20.37 -5.11 -14.42
C SER A 190 -20.23 -3.84 -13.57
N GLU A 191 -21.11 -3.64 -12.59
CA GLU A 191 -21.08 -2.47 -11.71
C GLU A 191 -19.78 -2.38 -10.87
N ARG A 192 -19.26 -3.50 -10.36
CA ARG A 192 -17.97 -3.53 -9.62
C ARG A 192 -16.77 -3.57 -10.54
N ARG A 193 -16.87 -4.25 -11.68
CA ARG A 193 -15.80 -4.27 -12.69
C ARG A 193 -15.49 -2.88 -13.23
N ASN A 194 -16.52 -2.06 -13.43
CA ASN A 194 -16.41 -0.72 -14.03
C ASN A 194 -16.34 0.40 -13.00
N GLY A 195 -16.90 0.21 -11.80
CA GLY A 195 -16.95 1.23 -10.75
C GLY A 195 -15.78 1.20 -9.77
N TYR A 196 -14.78 0.33 -9.97
CA TYR A 196 -13.67 0.16 -9.02
C TYR A 196 -12.36 -0.18 -9.74
N ARG A 197 -11.26 0.40 -9.26
CA ARG A 197 -9.92 0.18 -9.82
C ARG A 197 -9.35 -1.16 -9.32
N TRP A 198 -9.36 -2.18 -10.17
CA TRP A 198 -8.86 -3.53 -9.84
C TRP A 198 -7.40 -3.76 -10.21
N TYR A 199 -6.85 -2.96 -11.12
CA TYR A 199 -5.43 -2.99 -11.48
C TYR A 199 -4.79 -1.61 -11.35
N THR A 200 -3.50 -1.61 -11.03
CA THR A 200 -2.68 -0.41 -10.85
C THR A 200 -1.31 -0.59 -11.50
N ASP A 201 -0.76 0.52 -11.95
CA ASP A 201 0.58 0.67 -12.50
C ASP A 201 1.53 1.40 -11.53
N LYS A 202 1.00 1.90 -10.39
CA LYS A 202 1.77 2.65 -9.37
C LYS A 202 3.10 1.97 -8.97
N PRO A 203 3.18 0.65 -8.75
CA PRO A 203 4.45 0.02 -8.36
C PRO A 203 5.55 0.15 -9.43
N ALA A 204 5.22 0.37 -10.71
CA ALA A 204 6.23 0.51 -11.76
C ALA A 204 7.17 1.70 -11.48
N GLN A 205 6.63 2.84 -11.06
CA GLN A 205 7.45 4.01 -10.72
C GLN A 205 8.35 3.74 -9.51
N LEU A 206 7.78 3.11 -8.47
CA LEU A 206 8.51 2.72 -7.28
C LEU A 206 9.71 1.83 -7.63
N LEU A 207 9.48 0.78 -8.44
CA LEU A 207 10.52 -0.18 -8.82
C LEU A 207 11.58 0.41 -9.75
N ASN A 208 11.17 1.21 -10.73
CA ASN A 208 12.06 1.64 -11.81
C ASN A 208 12.82 2.95 -11.48
N ARG A 209 12.32 3.76 -10.55
CA ARG A 209 12.89 5.08 -10.27
C ARG A 209 13.17 5.29 -8.79
N ASP A 210 12.14 5.18 -7.95
CA ASP A 210 12.23 5.68 -6.58
C ASP A 210 13.10 4.75 -5.71
N TYR A 211 12.94 3.43 -5.83
CA TYR A 211 13.76 2.46 -5.11
C TYR A 211 15.24 2.48 -5.51
N PRO A 212 15.62 2.46 -6.81
CA PRO A 212 17.02 2.61 -7.21
C PRO A 212 17.67 3.90 -6.69
N ALA A 213 16.94 5.02 -6.68
CA ALA A 213 17.44 6.28 -6.11
C ALA A 213 17.65 6.18 -4.59
N TRP A 214 16.70 5.56 -3.87
CA TRP A 214 16.83 5.32 -2.43
C TRP A 214 18.01 4.42 -2.08
N VAL A 215 18.23 3.33 -2.82
CA VAL A 215 19.39 2.44 -2.60
C VAL A 215 20.70 3.22 -2.70
N LYS A 216 20.85 4.07 -3.71
CA LYS A 216 22.05 4.93 -3.86
C LYS A 216 22.24 5.87 -2.67
N ARG A 217 21.14 6.40 -2.12
CA ARG A 217 21.15 7.30 -0.95
C ARG A 217 21.57 6.59 0.34
N VAL A 218 21.12 5.34 0.56
CA VAL A 218 21.35 4.62 1.83
C VAL A 218 22.56 3.67 1.81
N ALA A 219 23.15 3.38 0.63
CA ALA A 219 24.32 2.51 0.52
C ALA A 219 25.52 2.89 1.42
N PRO A 220 25.89 4.17 1.59
CA PRO A 220 26.97 4.56 2.49
C PRO A 220 26.71 4.19 3.97
N ALA A 221 25.44 4.21 4.40
CA ALA A 221 25.06 3.87 5.78
C ALA A 221 25.05 2.35 6.02
N LYS A 222 24.82 1.53 4.99
CA LYS A 222 24.84 0.05 5.10
C LYS A 222 26.26 -0.49 5.29
N THR A 223 27.25 0.09 4.65
CA THR A 223 28.66 -0.33 4.78
C THR A 223 29.23 -0.02 6.17
N ALA A 224 28.64 0.91 6.92
CA ALA A 224 29.06 1.28 8.27
C ALA A 224 28.41 0.42 9.39
N LEU A 225 27.43 -0.41 9.04
CA LEU A 225 26.67 -1.27 9.97
C LEU A 225 27.04 -2.77 9.84
N ASN A 226 27.85 -3.14 8.86
CA ASN A 226 28.43 -4.47 8.66
C ASN A 226 29.90 -4.47 9.12
#